data_AF-A0A398B6S5-F1
#
_entry.id   AF-A0A398B6S5-F1
#
_cell.length_a   1.000
_cell.length_b   1.000
_cell.length_c   1.000
_cell.angle_alpha   90.00
_cell.angle_beta   90.00
_cell.angle_gamma   90.00
#
_symmetry.space_group_name_H-M   'P 1'
#
loop_
_entity.id
_entity.type
_entity.pdbx_description
1 polymer ?
#
loop_
_entity_poly.entity_id
_entity_poly.type
_entity_poly.pdbx_seq_one_letter_code
_entity_poly.pdbx_strand_id
1 'polypeptide(L)'
;MSESSRCVLELKRDDTSLDAVFSKLVTGCWTSEGDRERVVGVNSIDFIGGLEDTVFHIHIENNLFVVESDCPWELELICDDLKDLFVNPALHPVVK
;
A
#
# COMPACT_ATOMS: atom_id res chain seq x y z
N MET A 1 1.01 15.21 15.83
CA MET A 1 0.18 14.37 14.94
C MET A 1 0.90 14.37 13.62
N SER A 2 1.59 13.27 13.29
CA SER A 2 2.32 13.18 12.02
C SER A 2 1.28 13.14 10.90
N GLU A 3 1.45 14.01 9.90
CA GLU A 3 0.55 14.08 8.76
C GLU A 3 0.87 12.90 7.84
N SER A 4 0.06 11.84 7.91
CA SER A 4 0.16 10.73 6.97
C SER A 4 -0.33 11.17 5.59
N SER A 5 0.43 10.86 4.56
CA SER A 5 0.03 11.00 3.16
C SER A 5 -0.78 9.79 2.71
N ARG A 6 -1.66 9.99 1.73
CA ARG A 6 -2.56 8.95 1.20
C ARG A 6 -2.46 8.87 -0.31
N CYS A 7 -2.45 7.66 -0.83
CA CYS A 7 -2.50 7.33 -2.25
C CYS A 7 -3.66 6.36 -2.47
N VAL A 8 -4.53 6.66 -3.44
CA VAL A 8 -5.70 5.83 -3.74
C VAL A 8 -5.48 5.13 -5.06
N LEU A 9 -5.65 3.81 -5.04
CA LEU A 9 -5.42 2.90 -6.14
C LEU A 9 -6.75 2.25 -6.56
N GLU A 10 -7.18 2.54 -7.79
CA GLU A 10 -8.38 1.93 -8.39
C GLU A 10 -8.07 0.53 -8.95
N LEU A 11 -8.90 -0.45 -8.61
CA LEU A 11 -8.75 -1.84 -9.04
C LEU A 11 -8.82 -1.98 -10.57
N LYS A 12 -7.79 -2.62 -11.15
CA LYS A 12 -7.76 -2.93 -12.59
C LYS A 12 -8.62 -4.09 -13.01
N ARG A 13 -8.92 -4.95 -12.05
CA ARG A 13 -9.70 -6.16 -12.21
C ARG A 13 -10.38 -6.47 -10.88
N ASP A 14 -11.55 -7.10 -10.95
CA ASP A 14 -12.30 -7.54 -9.78
C ASP A 14 -11.57 -8.62 -8.95
N ASP A 15 -10.40 -9.10 -9.40
CA ASP A 15 -9.63 -10.19 -8.78
C ASP A 15 -8.38 -9.75 -8.00
N THR A 16 -8.06 -8.46 -7.96
CA THR A 16 -6.92 -7.99 -7.14
C THR A 16 -7.25 -8.12 -5.65
N SER A 17 -6.61 -9.09 -5.02
CA SER A 17 -6.74 -9.41 -3.59
C SER A 17 -5.58 -8.84 -2.77
N LEU A 18 -5.75 -8.78 -1.45
CA LEU A 18 -4.64 -8.46 -0.53
C LEU A 18 -3.47 -9.43 -0.71
N ASP A 19 -3.72 -10.67 -1.11
CA ASP A 19 -2.67 -11.64 -1.39
C ASP A 19 -1.83 -11.27 -2.61
N ALA A 20 -2.47 -10.75 -3.66
CA ALA A 20 -1.77 -10.24 -4.83
C ALA A 20 -0.92 -9.02 -4.48
N VAL A 21 -1.46 -8.10 -3.67
CA VAL A 21 -0.73 -6.93 -3.18
C VAL A 21 0.45 -7.35 -2.31
N PHE A 22 0.24 -8.20 -1.31
CA PHE A 22 1.30 -8.70 -0.45
C PHE A 22 2.41 -9.40 -1.26
N SER A 23 2.04 -10.23 -2.22
CA SER A 23 3.02 -10.89 -3.11
C SER A 23 3.86 -9.86 -3.86
N LYS A 24 3.24 -8.79 -4.38
CA LYS A 24 3.94 -7.71 -5.06
C LYS A 24 4.88 -6.96 -4.11
N LEU A 25 4.45 -6.67 -2.88
CA LEU A 25 5.30 -6.05 -1.84
C LEU A 25 6.53 -6.89 -1.52
N VAL A 26 6.37 -8.21 -1.38
CA VAL A 26 7.50 -9.13 -1.18
C VAL A 26 8.45 -9.10 -2.39
N THR A 27 7.91 -9.16 -3.61
CA THR A 27 8.75 -9.09 -4.83
C THR A 27 9.45 -7.74 -5.01
N GLY A 28 8.86 -6.66 -4.52
CA GLY A 28 9.45 -5.31 -4.49
C GLY A 28 10.37 -5.08 -3.28
N CYS A 29 10.62 -6.11 -2.47
CA CYS A 29 11.45 -6.04 -1.26
C CYS A 29 10.95 -5.03 -0.20
N TRP A 30 9.65 -4.69 -0.21
CA TRP A 30 9.03 -3.81 0.79
C TRP A 30 8.80 -4.52 2.13
N THR A 31 8.57 -5.83 2.08
CA THR A 31 8.34 -6.69 3.25
C THR A 31 8.85 -8.11 2.95
N SER A 32 8.87 -8.98 3.96
CA SER A 32 9.29 -10.38 3.81
C SER A 32 8.11 -11.34 3.82
N GLU A 33 8.22 -12.44 3.08
CA GLU A 33 7.19 -13.49 3.07
C GLU A 33 6.91 -14.07 4.47
N GLY A 34 7.95 -14.14 5.32
CA GLY A 34 7.84 -14.59 6.70
C GLY A 34 7.02 -13.66 7.62
N ASP A 35 6.76 -12.41 7.21
CA ASP A 35 5.98 -11.45 8.01
C ASP A 35 4.48 -11.53 7.73
N ARG A 36 4.04 -12.36 6.77
CA ARG A 36 2.66 -12.43 6.28
C ARG A 36 1.61 -12.50 7.40
N GLU A 37 1.77 -13.43 8.35
CA GLU A 37 0.81 -13.63 9.45
C GLU A 37 0.76 -12.44 10.43
N ARG A 38 1.79 -11.59 10.43
CA ARG A 38 1.87 -10.40 11.28
C ARG A 38 1.33 -9.15 10.59
N VAL A 39 1.49 -9.07 9.26
CA VAL A 39 1.20 -7.84 8.51
C VAL A 39 -0.12 -7.91 7.75
N VAL A 40 -0.59 -9.08 7.34
CA VAL A 40 -1.84 -9.22 6.57
C VAL A 40 -3.01 -9.45 7.50
N GLY A 41 -3.90 -8.45 7.59
CA GLY A 41 -5.18 -8.52 8.28
C GLY A 41 -6.33 -8.98 7.37
N VAL A 42 -7.57 -8.87 7.86
CA VAL A 42 -8.77 -9.26 7.10
C VAL A 42 -8.99 -8.38 5.87
N ASN A 43 -8.77 -7.07 6.02
CA ASN A 43 -8.98 -6.07 4.96
C ASN A 43 -7.81 -5.07 4.86
N SER A 44 -6.65 -5.40 5.45
CA SER A 44 -5.49 -4.51 5.48
C SER A 44 -4.16 -5.26 5.39
N ILE A 45 -3.10 -4.53 5.07
CA ILE A 45 -1.71 -4.91 5.19
C ILE A 45 -1.00 -3.78 5.95
N ASP A 46 -0.43 -4.12 7.10
CA ASP A 46 0.20 -3.20 8.04
C ASP A 46 1.65 -3.62 8.24
N PHE A 47 2.61 -2.83 7.75
CA PHE A 47 4.02 -3.19 7.86
C PHE A 47 4.93 -1.98 8.04
N ILE A 48 6.14 -2.27 8.51
CA ILE A 48 7.26 -1.33 8.54
C ILE A 48 8.25 -1.79 7.48
N GLY A 49 8.63 -0.90 6.56
CA GLY A 49 9.51 -1.24 5.45
C GLY A 49 10.05 0.01 4.75
N GLY A 50 10.53 -0.17 3.51
CA GLY A 50 11.20 0.91 2.79
C GLY A 50 12.63 1.15 3.29
N LEU A 51 13.20 2.28 2.90
CA LEU A 51 14.58 2.69 3.18
C LEU A 51 14.74 3.35 4.54
N GLU A 52 13.67 3.94 5.08
CA GLU A 52 13.69 4.70 6.35
C GLU A 52 12.93 4.01 7.49
N ASP A 53 12.65 2.70 7.38
CA ASP A 53 11.76 1.97 8.30
C ASP A 53 10.40 2.69 8.44
N THR A 54 9.84 3.08 7.30
CA THR A 54 8.57 3.80 7.17
C THR A 54 7.38 2.89 7.48
N VAL A 55 6.38 3.48 8.13
CA VAL A 55 5.13 2.77 8.44
C VAL A 55 4.20 2.87 7.22
N PHE A 56 3.73 1.71 6.75
CA PHE A 56 2.75 1.60 5.68
C PHE A 56 1.48 0.95 6.19
N HIS A 57 0.35 1.56 5.82
CA HIS A 57 -0.98 1.02 6.04
C HIS A 57 -1.71 0.91 4.71
N ILE A 58 -1.97 -0.31 4.24
CA ILE A 58 -2.73 -0.57 3.02
C ILE A 58 -4.07 -1.16 3.43
N HIS A 59 -5.18 -0.60 3.00
CA HIS A 59 -6.51 -1.15 3.30
C HIS A 59 -7.50 -0.98 2.16
N ILE A 60 -8.58 -1.75 2.22
CA ILE A 60 -9.66 -1.65 1.23
C ILE A 60 -10.77 -0.75 1.79
N GLU A 61 -11.06 0.35 1.10
CA GLU A 61 -12.14 1.30 1.42
C GLU A 61 -13.03 1.48 0.18
N ASN A 62 -14.33 1.15 0.27
CA ASN A 62 -15.29 1.33 -0.85
C ASN A 62 -14.84 0.72 -2.20
N ASN A 63 -14.25 -0.49 -2.17
CA ASN A 63 -13.63 -1.15 -3.33
C ASN A 63 -12.40 -0.44 -3.93
N LEU A 64 -11.79 0.47 -3.16
CA LEU A 64 -10.53 1.12 -3.52
C LEU A 64 -9.44 0.63 -2.58
N PHE A 65 -8.22 0.47 -3.10
CA PHE A 65 -7.06 0.25 -2.25
C PHE A 65 -6.50 1.61 -1.83
N VAL A 66 -6.35 1.78 -0.53
CA VAL A 66 -5.84 2.99 0.08
C VAL A 66 -4.49 2.65 0.69
N VAL A 67 -3.45 3.35 0.26
CA VAL A 67 -2.11 3.25 0.84
C VAL A 67 -1.86 4.53 1.62
N GLU A 68 -1.51 4.39 2.89
CA GLU A 68 -1.18 5.48 3.79
C GLU A 68 0.24 5.28 4.33
N SER A 69 0.96 6.39 4.47
CA SER A 69 2.32 6.40 5.01
C SER A 69 2.65 7.76 5.59
N ASP A 70 3.52 7.79 6.60
CA ASP A 70 4.11 9.04 7.13
C ASP A 70 5.28 9.57 6.28
N CYS A 71 5.72 8.84 5.25
CA CYS A 71 6.73 9.28 4.29
C CYS A 71 6.11 9.47 2.88
N PRO A 72 5.84 10.72 2.46
CA PRO A 72 5.22 11.00 1.17
C PRO A 72 6.03 10.50 -0.03
N TRP A 73 7.36 10.55 0.04
CA TRP A 73 8.22 10.12 -1.05
C TRP A 73 8.22 8.60 -1.22
N GLU A 74 8.30 7.83 -0.14
CA GLU A 74 8.22 6.37 -0.23
C GLU A 74 6.81 5.88 -0.57
N LEU A 75 5.78 6.66 -0.20
CA LEU A 75 4.41 6.44 -0.66
C LEU A 75 4.29 6.51 -2.18
N GLU A 76 4.96 7.45 -2.84
CA GLU A 76 4.99 7.53 -4.30
C GLU A 76 5.66 6.29 -4.91
N LEU A 77 6.77 5.83 -4.33
CA LEU A 77 7.51 4.66 -4.80
C LEU A 77 6.70 3.36 -4.69
N ILE A 78 6.11 3.10 -3.52
CA ILE A 78 5.29 1.89 -3.32
C ILE A 78 4.04 1.92 -4.21
N CYS A 79 3.42 3.09 -4.42
CA CYS A 79 2.30 3.22 -5.34
C CYS A 79 2.71 3.00 -6.80
N ASP A 80 3.90 3.44 -7.20
CA ASP A 80 4.44 3.16 -8.54
C ASP A 80 4.72 1.66 -8.73
N ASP A 81 5.23 0.97 -7.73
CA ASP A 81 5.44 -0.49 -7.77
C ASP A 81 4.11 -1.25 -7.83
N LEU A 82 3.10 -0.76 -7.14
CA LEU A 82 1.76 -1.37 -7.13
C LEU A 82 0.97 -1.06 -8.41
N LYS A 83 1.33 -0.03 -9.20
CA LYS A 83 0.54 0.44 -10.36
C LYS A 83 0.21 -0.65 -11.38
N ASP A 84 1.02 -1.70 -11.49
CA ASP A 84 0.75 -2.82 -12.41
C ASP A 84 -0.56 -3.55 -12.08
N LEU A 85 -0.93 -3.56 -10.79
CA LEU A 85 -2.14 -4.19 -10.25
C LEU A 85 -3.38 -3.27 -10.33
N PHE A 86 -3.21 -1.98 -10.62
CA PHE A 86 -4.23 -0.94 -10.51
C PHE A 86 -4.35 -0.12 -11.82
N VAL A 87 -5.49 0.52 -12.08
CA VAL A 87 -5.70 1.30 -13.32
C VAL A 87 -5.18 2.72 -13.18
N ASN A 88 -5.24 3.28 -11.98
CA ASN A 88 -5.03 4.69 -11.76
C ASN A 88 -4.56 4.97 -10.33
N PRO A 89 -3.27 5.26 -10.11
CA PRO A 89 -2.83 5.84 -8.85
C PRO A 89 -3.21 7.32 -8.85
N ALA A 90 -4.36 7.65 -8.27
CA ALA A 90 -4.66 9.04 -7.95
C ALA A 90 -3.97 9.38 -6.63
N LEU A 91 -2.80 10.02 -6.72
CA LEU A 91 -2.14 10.66 -5.59
C LEU A 91 -3.02 11.83 -5.14
N HIS A 92 -3.83 11.60 -4.13
CA HIS A 92 -4.64 12.63 -3.52
C HIS A 92 -3.86 13.24 -2.35
N PRO A 93 -3.35 14.48 -2.47
CA PRO A 93 -2.82 15.16 -1.29
C PRO A 93 -3.92 15.25 -0.23
N VAL A 94 -3.58 14.99 1.03
CA VAL A 94 -4.50 15.11 2.15
C VAL A 94 -4.83 16.59 2.33
N VAL A 95 -5.98 17.02 1.80
CA VAL A 95 -6.55 18.33 2.08
C VAL A 95 -7.50 18.16 3.27
N LYS A 96 -7.13 18.74 4.42
CA LYS A 96 -8.03 18.91 5.57
C LYS A 96 -9.17 19.87 5.23
#